data_AF-A0A1G6JFH8-F1
#
_entry.id   AF-A0A1G6JFH8-F1
#
_cell.length_a   1.000
_cell.length_b   1.000
_cell.length_c   1.000
_cell.angle_alpha   90.00
_cell.angle_beta   90.00
_cell.angle_gamma   90.00
#
_symmetry.space_group_name_H-M   'P 1'
#
loop_
_entity.id
_entity.type
_entity.pdbx_description
1 polymer ?
#
loop_
_entity_poly.entity_id
_entity_poly.type
_entity_poly.pdbx_seq_one_letter_code
_entity_poly.pdbx_strand_id
1 'polypeptide(L)'
;MNINYTLFGQAIAFLVFVIFCMKFVWPPLINAISERQRRIADGLNAAEKAKADLADAQAQVKNELDAAKVQAAQLIEQANRRASQLVEEARTQATAEGERIRQQAQDTADQEINAAREELRQQVAALAVDGAEKILNQNVDAEAHNAMLTQLAAKL
;
A
#
# COMPACT_ATOMS: atom_id res chain seq x y z
N MET A 1 -22.69 61.17 90.97
CA MET A 1 -23.43 60.07 90.33
C MET A 1 -23.17 58.81 91.17
N ASN A 2 -24.11 58.41 92.01
CA ASN A 2 -23.90 57.25 92.90
C ASN A 2 -23.73 55.98 92.07
N ILE A 3 -22.71 55.17 92.41
CA ILE A 3 -22.59 53.80 91.93
C ILE A 3 -23.78 53.04 92.53
N ASN A 4 -24.84 52.92 91.75
CA ASN A 4 -26.04 52.18 92.11
C ASN A 4 -25.93 50.74 91.60
N TYR A 5 -26.64 49.81 92.26
CA TYR A 5 -26.73 48.39 91.87
C TYR A 5 -27.12 48.16 90.40
N THR A 6 -27.74 49.16 89.76
CA THR A 6 -28.03 49.18 88.32
C THR A 6 -26.79 49.07 87.44
N LEU A 7 -25.63 49.61 87.86
CA LEU A 7 -24.38 49.51 87.11
C LEU A 7 -23.86 48.07 87.06
N PHE A 8 -23.97 47.34 88.18
CA PHE A 8 -23.62 45.91 88.25
C PHE A 8 -24.57 45.05 87.40
N GLY A 9 -25.88 45.34 87.44
CA GLY A 9 -26.85 44.68 86.56
C GLY A 9 -26.59 44.91 85.07
N GLN A 10 -26.24 46.13 84.68
CA GLN A 10 -25.85 46.47 83.31
C GLN A 10 -24.55 45.76 82.88
N ALA A 11 -23.56 45.67 83.76
CA ALA A 11 -22.31 44.96 83.48
C ALA A 11 -22.53 43.44 83.27
N ILE A 12 -23.39 42.81 84.09
CA ILE A 12 -23.74 41.39 83.92
C ILE A 12 -24.52 41.18 82.62
N ALA A 13 -25.50 42.04 82.30
CA ALA A 13 -26.25 41.96 81.05
C ALA A 13 -25.34 42.13 79.83
N PHE A 14 -24.40 43.07 79.88
CA PHE A 14 -23.40 43.26 78.83
C PHE A 14 -22.50 42.02 78.67
N LEU A 15 -22.05 41.42 79.77
CA LEU A 15 -21.20 40.22 79.72
C LEU A 15 -21.94 39.03 79.09
N VAL A 16 -23.21 38.81 79.47
CA VAL A 16 -24.06 37.76 78.88
C VAL A 16 -24.28 38.03 77.39
N PHE A 17 -24.53 39.29 77.00
CA PHE A 17 -24.68 39.67 75.60
C PHE A 17 -23.40 39.43 74.78
N VAL A 18 -22.23 39.76 75.31
CA VAL A 18 -20.94 39.51 74.64
C VAL A 18 -20.71 38.01 74.45
N ILE A 19 -20.97 37.19 75.48
CA ILE A 19 -20.84 35.72 75.38
C ILE A 19 -21.82 35.16 74.34
N PHE A 20 -23.05 35.66 74.32
CA PHE A 20 -24.05 35.28 73.32
C PHE A 20 -23.60 35.63 71.90
N CYS A 21 -23.13 36.86 71.67
CA CYS A 21 -22.61 37.30 70.38
C CYS A 21 -21.38 36.51 69.95
N MET A 22 -20.44 36.23 70.87
CA MET A 22 -19.27 35.40 70.58
C MET A 22 -19.64 33.96 70.19
N LYS A 23 -20.66 33.38 70.82
CA LYS A 23 -21.02 31.98 70.59
C LYS A 23 -22.01 31.78 69.44
N PHE A 24 -22.91 32.73 69.18
CA PHE A 24 -23.98 32.58 68.19
C PHE A 24 -23.83 33.44 66.94
N VAL A 25 -23.22 34.63 67.03
CA VAL A 25 -23.15 35.57 65.90
C VAL A 25 -21.80 35.51 65.17
N TRP A 26 -20.70 35.43 65.93
CA TRP A 26 -19.35 35.35 65.37
C TRP A 26 -19.08 34.11 64.51
N PRO A 27 -19.47 32.88 64.93
CA PRO A 27 -19.14 31.68 64.17
C PRO A 27 -19.81 31.63 62.79
N PRO A 28 -21.12 31.94 62.63
CA PRO A 28 -21.75 32.02 61.31
C PRO A 28 -21.11 33.07 60.40
N LEU A 29 -20.70 34.22 60.95
CA LEU A 29 -20.08 35.29 60.17
C LEU A 29 -18.72 34.88 59.60
N ILE A 30 -17.84 34.31 60.43
CA ILE A 30 -16.52 33.84 60.01
C ILE A 30 -16.65 32.63 59.07
N ASN A 31 -17.62 31.74 59.30
CA ASN A 31 -17.90 30.64 58.40
C ASN A 31 -18.33 31.13 57.01
N ALA A 32 -19.20 32.14 56.93
CA ALA A 32 -19.62 32.71 55.64
C ALA A 32 -18.46 33.37 54.88
N ILE A 33 -17.55 34.05 55.58
CA ILE A 33 -16.36 34.67 54.98
C ILE A 33 -15.37 33.60 54.50
N SER A 34 -15.06 32.62 55.34
CA SER A 34 -14.13 31.53 55.00
C SER A 34 -14.65 30.65 53.87
N GLU A 35 -15.96 30.39 53.81
CA GLU A 35 -16.57 29.66 52.70
C GLU A 35 -16.43 30.43 51.38
N ARG A 36 -16.64 31.75 51.38
CA ARG A 36 -16.40 32.58 50.19
C ARG A 36 -14.93 32.56 49.77
N GLN A 37 -14.00 32.71 50.71
CA GLN A 37 -12.57 32.65 50.42
C GLN A 37 -12.18 31.29 49.84
N ARG A 38 -12.69 30.19 50.43
CA ARG A 38 -12.46 28.83 49.95
C ARG A 38 -13.01 28.63 48.55
N ARG A 39 -14.25 29.04 48.26
CA ARG A 39 -14.84 28.94 46.92
C ARG A 39 -14.03 29.69 45.86
N ILE A 40 -13.50 30.87 46.19
CA ILE A 40 -12.65 31.65 45.28
C ILE A 40 -11.31 30.93 45.06
N ALA A 41 -10.67 30.45 46.12
CA ALA A 41 -9.40 29.74 46.03
C ALA A 41 -9.54 28.44 45.23
N ASP A 42 -10.57 27.64 45.52
CA ASP A 42 -10.88 26.40 44.81
C ASP A 42 -11.21 26.68 43.34
N GLY A 43 -11.98 27.74 43.05
CA GLY A 43 -12.30 28.16 41.69
C GLY A 43 -11.08 28.62 40.90
N LEU A 44 -10.17 29.38 41.52
CA LEU A 44 -8.94 29.83 40.88
C LEU A 44 -7.98 28.66 40.61
N ASN A 45 -7.81 27.76 41.59
CA ASN A 45 -7.01 26.55 41.41
C ASN A 45 -7.58 25.64 40.33
N ALA A 46 -8.91 25.47 40.28
CA ALA A 46 -9.56 24.69 39.24
C ALA A 46 -9.38 25.31 37.85
N ALA A 47 -9.47 26.64 37.75
CA ALA A 47 -9.25 27.35 36.49
C ALA A 47 -7.79 27.23 36.01
N GLU A 48 -6.83 27.35 36.92
CA GLU A 48 -5.40 27.20 36.58
C GLU A 48 -5.09 25.76 36.15
N LYS A 49 -5.61 24.77 36.87
CA LYS A 49 -5.48 23.36 36.50
C LYS A 49 -6.12 23.07 35.15
N ALA A 50 -7.32 23.58 34.90
CA ALA A 50 -8.00 23.39 33.61
C ALA A 50 -7.21 24.02 32.45
N LYS A 51 -6.54 25.16 32.66
CA LYS A 51 -5.66 25.76 31.66
C LYS A 51 -4.42 24.91 31.40
N ALA A 52 -3.79 24.39 32.46
CA ALA A 52 -2.64 23.51 32.35
C ALA A 52 -3.00 22.21 31.61
N ASP A 53 -4.09 21.55 32.02
CA ASP A 53 -4.59 20.33 31.39
C ASP A 53 -4.94 20.57 29.91
N LEU A 54 -5.51 21.73 29.57
CA LEU A 54 -5.80 22.11 28.19
C LEU A 54 -4.53 22.34 27.37
N ALA A 55 -3.51 23.00 27.94
CA ALA A 55 -2.23 23.21 27.27
C ALA A 55 -1.52 21.86 27.01
N ASP A 56 -1.52 20.97 27.99
CA ASP A 56 -0.95 19.62 27.87
C ASP A 56 -1.70 18.79 26.82
N ALA A 57 -3.04 18.82 26.83
CA ALA A 57 -3.85 18.14 25.83
C ALA A 57 -3.58 18.69 24.42
N GLN A 58 -3.46 20.00 24.26
CA GLN A 58 -3.11 20.61 22.96
C GLN A 58 -1.71 20.20 22.49
N ALA A 59 -0.74 20.12 23.40
CA ALA A 59 0.61 19.66 23.09
C ALA A 59 0.60 18.18 22.65
N GLN A 60 -0.16 17.32 23.34
CA GLN A 60 -0.32 15.91 22.98
C GLN A 60 -0.98 15.75 21.61
N VAL A 61 -2.08 16.46 21.36
CA VAL A 61 -2.77 16.44 20.05
C VAL A 61 -1.84 16.88 18.93
N LYS A 62 -1.05 17.94 19.14
CA LYS A 62 -0.07 18.40 18.15
C LYS A 62 0.98 17.33 17.87
N ASN A 63 1.55 16.73 18.92
CA ASN A 63 2.56 15.68 18.79
C ASN A 63 2.00 14.45 18.06
N GLU A 64 0.78 14.05 18.38
CA GLU A 64 0.10 12.91 17.74
C GLU A 64 -0.20 13.20 16.27
N LEU A 65 -0.63 14.43 15.95
CA LEU A 65 -0.88 14.86 14.58
C LEU A 65 0.41 14.90 13.75
N ASP A 66 1.51 15.38 14.32
CA ASP A 66 2.81 15.39 13.66
C ASP A 66 3.37 13.97 13.48
N ALA A 67 3.22 13.09 14.49
CA ALA A 67 3.56 11.68 14.37
C ALA A 67 2.73 10.98 13.28
N ALA A 68 1.42 11.24 13.21
CA ALA A 68 0.53 10.70 12.19
C ALA A 68 0.93 11.15 10.78
N LYS A 69 1.33 12.42 10.60
CA LYS A 69 1.85 12.93 9.32
C LYS A 69 3.13 12.21 8.91
N VAL A 70 4.06 11.99 9.84
CA VAL A 70 5.31 11.26 9.56
C VAL A 70 5.01 9.82 9.15
N GLN A 71 4.12 9.13 9.88
CA GLN A 71 3.71 7.77 9.53
C GLN A 71 3.01 7.69 8.18
N ALA A 72 2.14 8.66 7.86
CA ALA A 72 1.48 8.74 6.56
C ALA A 72 2.49 8.95 5.43
N ALA A 73 3.47 9.84 5.61
CA ALA A 73 4.52 10.07 4.63
C ALA A 73 5.37 8.81 4.41
N GLN A 74 5.74 8.11 5.50
CA GLN A 74 6.46 6.83 5.42
C GLN A 74 5.64 5.75 4.70
N LEU A 75 4.34 5.67 4.96
CA LEU A 75 3.45 4.71 4.29
C LEU A 75 3.37 4.98 2.79
N ILE A 76 3.25 6.25 2.39
CA ILE A 76 3.24 6.65 0.98
C ILE A 76 4.58 6.32 0.31
N GLU A 77 5.70 6.57 0.98
CA GLU A 77 7.02 6.22 0.47
C GLU A 77 7.19 4.71 0.29
N GLN A 78 6.75 3.91 1.27
CA GLN A 78 6.76 2.45 1.19
C GLN A 78 5.87 1.94 0.06
N ALA A 79 4.67 2.51 -0.10
CA ALA A 79 3.76 2.16 -1.19
C ALA A 79 4.36 2.46 -2.56
N ASN A 80 4.99 3.63 -2.73
CA ASN A 80 5.69 4.00 -3.97
C ASN A 80 6.85 3.05 -4.26
N ARG A 81 7.69 2.75 -3.26
CA ARG A 81 8.80 1.79 -3.42
C ARG A 81 8.28 0.42 -3.83
N ARG A 82 7.21 -0.07 -3.20
CA ARG A 82 6.61 -1.36 -3.53
C ARG A 82 6.00 -1.38 -4.93
N ALA A 83 5.35 -0.28 -5.33
CA ALA A 83 4.82 -0.13 -6.68
C ALA A 83 5.95 -0.16 -7.73
N SER A 84 7.05 0.58 -7.51
CA SER A 84 8.21 0.55 -8.41
C SER A 84 8.84 -0.84 -8.50
N GLN A 85 8.98 -1.55 -7.37
CA GLN A 85 9.46 -2.93 -7.35
C GLN A 85 8.55 -3.86 -8.16
N LEU A 86 7.23 -3.75 -7.98
CA LEU A 86 6.26 -4.57 -8.70
C LEU A 86 6.29 -4.29 -10.21
N VAL A 87 6.46 -3.03 -10.61
CA VAL A 87 6.61 -2.66 -12.03
C VAL A 87 7.89 -3.26 -12.62
N GLU A 88 9.01 -3.20 -11.91
CA GLU A 88 10.27 -3.80 -12.38
C GLU A 88 10.22 -5.34 -12.41
N GLU A 89 9.62 -5.97 -11.41
CA GLU A 89 9.36 -7.42 -11.41
C GLU A 89 8.48 -7.81 -12.59
N ALA A 90 7.38 -7.10 -12.83
CA ALA A 90 6.47 -7.35 -13.94
C ALA A 90 7.17 -7.14 -15.30
N ARG A 91 8.01 -6.11 -15.43
CA ARG A 91 8.78 -5.84 -16.65
C ARG A 91 9.80 -6.95 -16.92
N THR A 92 10.46 -7.43 -15.87
CA THR A 92 11.44 -8.52 -15.97
C THR A 92 10.75 -9.82 -16.39
N GLN A 93 9.61 -10.16 -15.78
CA GLN A 93 8.79 -11.32 -16.16
C GLN A 93 8.27 -11.20 -17.59
N ALA A 94 7.76 -10.02 -17.99
CA ALA A 94 7.28 -9.80 -19.35
C ALA A 94 8.40 -9.95 -20.39
N THR A 95 9.62 -9.48 -20.08
CA THR A 95 10.78 -9.62 -20.97
C THR A 95 11.20 -11.08 -21.08
N ALA A 96 11.26 -11.80 -19.96
CA ALA A 96 11.60 -13.22 -19.94
C ALA A 96 10.57 -14.06 -20.72
N GLU A 97 9.28 -13.80 -20.53
CA GLU A 97 8.21 -14.49 -21.26
C GLU A 97 8.22 -14.13 -22.75
N GLY A 98 8.49 -12.87 -23.09
CA GLY A 98 8.66 -12.42 -24.47
C GLY A 98 9.82 -13.15 -25.18
N GLU A 99 10.96 -13.30 -24.51
CA GLU A 99 12.10 -14.06 -25.05
C GLU A 99 11.75 -15.54 -25.19
N ARG A 100 11.03 -16.13 -24.22
CA ARG A 100 10.55 -17.52 -24.29
C ARG A 100 9.66 -17.75 -25.49
N ILE A 101 8.70 -16.84 -25.73
CA ILE A 101 7.80 -16.89 -26.89
C ILE A 101 8.60 -16.74 -28.19
N ARG A 102 9.56 -15.82 -28.24
CA ARG A 102 10.40 -15.61 -29.42
C ARG A 102 11.22 -16.86 -29.76
N GLN A 103 11.84 -17.49 -28.75
CA GLN A 103 12.59 -18.72 -28.94
C GLN A 103 11.67 -19.84 -29.45
N GLN A 104 10.50 -20.01 -28.83
CA GLN A 104 9.53 -21.01 -29.26
C GLN A 104 9.03 -20.79 -30.69
N ALA A 105 8.84 -19.53 -31.10
CA ALA A 105 8.48 -19.17 -32.46
C ALA A 105 9.61 -19.45 -33.46
N GLN A 106 10.87 -19.20 -33.10
CA GLN A 106 12.04 -19.58 -33.92
C GLN A 106 12.14 -21.09 -34.09
N ASP A 107 12.01 -21.85 -33.00
CA ASP A 107 12.07 -23.31 -33.04
C ASP A 107 10.95 -23.87 -33.93
N THR A 108 9.74 -23.29 -33.85
CA THR A 108 8.60 -23.67 -34.71
C THR A 108 8.88 -23.31 -36.17
N ALA A 109 9.41 -22.12 -36.45
CA ALA A 109 9.76 -21.71 -37.81
C ALA A 109 10.83 -22.61 -38.44
N ASP A 110 11.84 -23.01 -37.67
CA ASP A 110 12.88 -23.94 -38.13
C ASP A 110 12.32 -25.33 -38.44
N GLN A 111 11.36 -25.81 -37.62
CA GLN A 111 10.63 -27.06 -37.90
C GLN A 111 9.82 -26.97 -39.20
N GLU A 112 9.08 -25.89 -39.41
CA GLU A 112 8.31 -25.65 -40.63
C GLU A 112 9.21 -25.55 -41.87
N ILE A 113 10.36 -24.86 -41.77
CA ILE A 113 11.34 -24.78 -42.87
C ILE A 113 11.88 -26.17 -43.22
N ASN A 114 12.19 -26.99 -42.21
CA ASN A 114 12.67 -28.36 -42.43
C ASN A 114 11.59 -29.24 -43.07
N ALA A 115 10.34 -29.13 -42.64
CA ALA A 115 9.21 -29.83 -43.24
C ALA A 115 9.00 -29.41 -44.71
N ALA A 116 9.02 -28.11 -45.00
CA ALA A 116 8.90 -27.59 -46.36
C ALA A 116 10.06 -28.02 -47.27
N ARG A 117 11.29 -28.11 -46.73
CA ARG A 117 12.45 -28.64 -47.47
C ARG A 117 12.29 -30.11 -47.83
N GLU A 118 11.78 -30.92 -46.90
CA GLU A 118 11.53 -32.34 -47.15
C GLU A 118 10.43 -32.53 -48.20
N GLU A 119 9.36 -31.74 -48.12
CA GLU A 119 8.30 -31.73 -49.14
C GLU A 119 8.83 -31.32 -50.52
N LEU A 120 9.63 -30.24 -50.59
CA LEU A 120 10.29 -29.83 -51.84
C LEU A 120 11.20 -30.92 -52.40
N ARG A 121 11.93 -31.64 -51.53
CA ARG A 121 12.81 -32.72 -51.95
C ARG A 121 12.03 -33.86 -52.61
N GLN A 122 10.85 -34.20 -52.07
CA GLN A 122 9.95 -35.19 -52.67
C GLN A 122 9.40 -34.71 -54.02
N GLN A 123 8.98 -33.45 -54.11
CA GLN A 123 8.49 -32.87 -55.36
C GLN A 123 9.58 -32.81 -56.45
N VAL A 124 10.81 -32.45 -56.09
CA VAL A 124 11.95 -32.43 -57.02
C VAL A 124 12.32 -33.84 -57.46
N ALA A 125 12.29 -34.84 -56.57
CA ALA A 125 12.52 -36.23 -56.95
C ALA A 125 11.49 -36.73 -57.97
N ALA A 126 10.21 -36.42 -57.75
CA ALA A 126 9.14 -36.73 -58.70
C ALA A 126 9.36 -36.03 -60.06
N LEU A 127 9.69 -34.73 -60.04
CA LEU A 127 9.95 -33.96 -61.27
C LEU A 127 11.21 -34.45 -62.02
N ALA A 128 12.23 -34.91 -61.31
CA ALA A 128 13.44 -35.47 -61.90
C ALA A 128 13.15 -36.81 -62.62
N VAL A 129 12.27 -37.65 -62.06
CA VAL A 129 11.81 -38.88 -62.72
C VAL A 129 11.00 -38.55 -63.98
N ASP A 130 10.02 -37.64 -63.88
CA ASP A 130 9.23 -37.16 -65.03
C ASP A 130 10.13 -36.57 -66.14
N GLY A 131 11.14 -35.79 -65.73
CA GLY A 131 12.13 -35.21 -66.64
C GLY A 131 13.00 -36.27 -67.32
N ALA A 132 13.47 -37.27 -66.57
CA ALA A 132 14.21 -38.40 -67.10
C ALA A 132 13.36 -39.23 -68.07
N GLU A 133 12.09 -39.48 -67.77
CA GLU A 133 11.15 -40.15 -68.69
C GLU A 133 10.93 -39.38 -69.98
N LYS A 134 10.80 -38.05 -69.90
CA LYS A 134 10.67 -37.19 -71.10
C LYS A 134 11.93 -37.17 -71.95
N ILE A 135 13.11 -37.05 -71.33
CA ILE A 135 14.40 -37.10 -72.04
C ILE A 135 14.60 -38.47 -72.69
N LEU A 136 14.26 -39.56 -71.99
CA LEU A 136 14.31 -40.91 -72.55
C LEU A 136 13.37 -41.04 -73.75
N ASN A 137 12.12 -40.59 -73.63
CA ASN A 137 11.16 -40.57 -74.76
C ASN A 137 11.64 -39.72 -75.94
N GLN A 138 12.33 -38.59 -75.71
CA GLN A 138 12.89 -37.77 -76.78
C GLN A 138 14.15 -38.37 -77.42
N ASN A 139 14.97 -39.11 -76.67
CA ASN A 139 16.15 -39.80 -77.17
C ASN A 139 15.87 -41.22 -77.66
N VAL A 140 14.63 -41.72 -77.56
CA VAL A 140 14.17 -42.89 -78.29
C VAL A 140 14.04 -42.48 -79.76
N ASP A 141 15.21 -42.40 -80.40
CA ASP A 141 15.34 -42.28 -81.83
C ASP A 141 14.85 -43.59 -82.47
N ALA A 142 13.99 -43.48 -83.48
CA ALA A 142 13.49 -44.63 -84.23
C ALA A 142 14.63 -45.45 -84.85
N GLU A 143 15.80 -44.83 -85.04
CA GLU A 143 17.02 -45.47 -85.54
C GLU A 143 17.70 -46.35 -84.47
N ALA A 144 17.74 -45.94 -83.20
CA ALA A 144 18.32 -46.75 -82.11
C ALA A 144 17.42 -47.93 -81.73
N HIS A 145 16.09 -47.77 -81.82
CA HIS A 145 15.13 -48.84 -81.58
C HIS A 145 15.17 -49.92 -82.67
N ASN A 146 15.30 -49.54 -83.95
CA ASN A 146 15.51 -50.50 -85.03
C ASN A 146 16.85 -51.25 -84.88
N ALA A 147 17.92 -50.58 -84.49
CA ALA A 147 19.21 -51.23 -84.26
C ALA A 147 19.15 -52.26 -83.10
N MET A 148 18.49 -51.93 -81.98
CA MET A 148 18.30 -52.87 -80.86
C MET A 148 17.35 -54.04 -81.20
N LEU A 149 16.24 -53.77 -81.91
CA LEU A 149 15.31 -54.81 -82.36
C LEU A 149 15.97 -55.76 -83.36
N THR A 150 16.82 -55.25 -84.24
CA THR A 150 17.61 -56.08 -85.18
C THR A 150 18.64 -56.93 -84.44
N GLN A 151 19.27 -56.38 -83.39
CA GLN A 151 20.25 -57.12 -82.58
C GLN A 151 19.63 -58.17 -81.65
N LEU A 152 18.38 -57.97 -81.20
CA LEU A 152 17.62 -58.98 -80.45
C LEU A 152 17.05 -60.07 -81.37
N ALA A 153 16.57 -59.70 -82.55
CA ALA A 153 16.09 -60.66 -83.55
C ALA A 153 17.21 -61.55 -84.11
N ALA A 154 18.46 -61.10 -84.09
CA ALA A 154 19.64 -61.89 -84.47
C ALA A 154 20.15 -62.83 -83.34
N LYS A 155 19.55 -62.79 -82.14
CA LYS A 155 19.89 -63.65 -80.99
C LYS A 155 18.81 -64.70 -80.67
N LEU A 156 17.72 -64.75 -81.44
CA LEU A 156 16.81 -65.89 -81.54
C LEU A 156 17.18 -66.73 -82.77
#